data_AF-A0A2T9YSS3-F1
#
_entry.id   AF-A0A2T9YSS3-F1
#
_cell.length_a   1.000
_cell.length_b   1.000
_cell.length_c   1.000
_cell.angle_alpha   90.00
_cell.angle_beta   90.00
_cell.angle_gamma   90.00
#
_symmetry.space_group_name_H-M   'P 1'
#
loop_
_entity.id
_entity.type
_entity.pdbx_description
1 polymer ?
#
loop_
_entity_poly.entity_id
_entity_poly.type
_entity_poly.pdbx_seq_one_letter_code
_entity_poly.pdbx_strand_id
1 'polypeptide(L)'
;MFEGLPDKFIGSCNSGQDVSTWVNKFRLVSDIKSWDKSKQLKILELWLDGQAYEWFKKFKNRLPDADIEASLTSLINEFNRVKIGTLRDLLEMNPIKGKSISSFNSRFVEIWNTIPINYYTEKIGKETYLLKVLGIDREVWWKLAQIADSKTPRSLIEEADMYYLIKLKYDN
;
A
#
# COMPACT_ATOMS: atom_id res chain seq x y z
N MET A 1 25.65 24.08 1.15
CA MET A 1 24.99 23.06 2.00
C MET A 1 23.60 22.84 1.41
N PHE A 2 23.21 21.62 1.02
CA PHE A 2 21.91 21.37 0.37
C PHE A 2 20.82 21.24 1.44
N GLU A 3 20.40 22.36 2.02
CA GLU A 3 19.33 22.41 3.00
C GLU A 3 17.97 22.02 2.38
N GLY A 4 17.27 21.08 3.03
CA GLY A 4 15.92 20.65 2.68
C GLY A 4 15.80 19.33 1.92
N LEU A 5 16.91 18.67 1.56
CA LEU A 5 16.85 17.32 1.00
C LEU A 5 16.44 16.28 2.06
N PRO A 6 15.69 15.23 1.70
CA PRO A 6 15.43 14.11 2.60
C PRO A 6 16.75 13.43 3.00
N ASP A 7 16.77 12.63 4.06
CA ASP A 7 17.93 11.79 4.36
C ASP A 7 18.30 10.93 3.15
N LYS A 8 19.59 10.59 3.01
CA LYS A 8 20.05 9.71 1.93
C LYS A 8 19.26 8.39 1.93
N PHE A 9 18.98 7.88 0.73
CA PHE A 9 18.28 6.61 0.60
C PHE A 9 19.27 5.45 0.55
N ILE A 10 19.20 4.59 1.57
CA ILE A 10 20.16 3.48 1.74
C ILE A 10 19.68 2.20 1.04
N GLY A 11 18.37 2.08 0.80
CA GLY A 11 17.75 0.88 0.24
C GLY A 11 17.62 -0.31 1.22
N SER A 12 17.99 -0.13 2.50
CA SER A 12 18.02 -1.24 3.46
C SER A 12 16.65 -1.60 4.04
N CYS A 13 16.46 -2.91 4.26
CA CYS A 13 15.61 -3.57 5.28
C CYS A 13 15.01 -2.71 6.40
N ASN A 14 15.91 -2.01 7.06
CA ASN A 14 15.72 -1.63 8.46
C ASN A 14 15.64 -0.12 8.64
N SER A 15 15.77 0.66 7.56
CA SER A 15 15.80 2.12 7.64
C SER A 15 14.42 2.77 7.84
N GLY A 16 13.32 2.01 7.77
CA GLY A 16 11.95 2.55 7.85
C GLY A 16 11.58 3.53 6.72
N GLN A 17 12.48 3.75 5.76
CA GLN A 17 12.28 4.65 4.63
C GLN A 17 11.49 3.94 3.52
N ASP A 18 10.24 4.33 3.33
CA ASP A 18 9.45 3.96 2.16
C ASP A 18 10.00 4.64 0.90
N VAL A 19 10.34 3.86 -0.13
CA VAL A 19 10.98 4.39 -1.35
C VAL A 19 10.04 5.34 -2.10
N SER A 20 8.73 5.07 -2.13
CA SER A 20 7.77 5.92 -2.82
C SER A 20 7.67 7.29 -2.16
N THR A 21 7.60 7.31 -0.82
CA THR A 21 7.63 8.54 -0.02
C THR A 21 8.94 9.31 -0.22
N TRP A 22 10.07 8.61 -0.25
CA TRP A 22 11.37 9.22 -0.48
C TRP A 22 11.48 9.85 -1.88
N VAL A 23 11.07 9.13 -2.92
CA VAL A 23 11.07 9.62 -4.31
C VAL A 23 10.16 10.84 -4.47
N ASN A 24 8.98 10.84 -3.83
CA ASN A 24 8.09 12.01 -3.86
C ASN A 24 8.72 13.24 -3.19
N LYS A 25 9.43 13.07 -2.07
CA LYS A 25 10.19 14.16 -1.43
C LYS A 25 11.33 14.64 -2.32
N PHE A 26 12.05 13.73 -2.97
CA PHE A 26 13.12 14.07 -3.91
C PHE A 26 12.59 14.92 -5.08
N ARG A 27 11.47 14.50 -5.69
CA ARG A 27 10.78 15.27 -6.76
C ARG A 27 10.40 16.67 -6.29
N LEU A 28 9.76 16.77 -5.13
CA LEU A 28 9.35 18.06 -4.56
C LEU A 28 10.56 19.01 -4.38
N VAL A 29 11.67 18.51 -3.84
CA VAL A 29 12.88 19.32 -3.67
C VAL A 29 13.51 19.68 -5.02
N SER A 30 13.55 18.76 -5.98
CA SER A 30 14.08 19.05 -7.30
C SER A 30 13.29 20.13 -8.04
N ASP A 31 11.97 20.14 -7.84
CA ASP A 31 11.07 21.13 -8.43
C ASP A 31 11.25 22.49 -7.75
N ILE A 32 11.26 22.54 -6.42
CA ILE A 32 11.48 23.76 -5.63
C ILE A 32 12.83 24.41 -5.98
N LYS A 33 13.87 23.59 -6.17
CA LYS A 33 15.21 24.07 -6.52
C LYS A 33 15.40 24.24 -8.04
N SER A 34 14.37 23.94 -8.83
CA SER A 34 14.35 24.06 -10.30
C SER A 34 15.56 23.40 -10.97
N TRP A 35 15.87 22.17 -10.58
CA TRP A 35 16.97 21.42 -11.18
C TRP A 35 16.59 20.90 -12.57
N ASP A 36 17.48 21.06 -13.53
CA ASP A 36 17.37 20.40 -14.83
C ASP A 36 17.58 18.88 -14.70
N LYS A 37 17.12 18.11 -15.70
CA LYS A 37 17.18 16.64 -15.70
C LYS A 37 18.59 16.10 -15.49
N SER A 38 19.62 16.74 -16.05
CA SER A 38 21.01 16.29 -15.89
C SER A 38 21.49 16.47 -14.45
N LYS A 39 21.17 17.62 -13.86
CA LYS A 39 21.48 17.92 -12.45
C LYS A 39 20.71 17.01 -11.50
N GLN A 40 19.44 16.74 -11.77
CA GLN A 40 18.64 15.79 -11.00
C GLN A 40 19.27 14.40 -10.96
N LEU A 41 19.75 13.87 -12.09
CA LEU A 41 20.42 12.57 -12.13
C LEU A 41 21.72 12.52 -11.33
N LYS A 42 22.54 13.58 -11.38
CA LYS A 42 23.77 13.67 -10.58
C LYS A 42 23.49 13.75 -9.08
N ILE A 43 22.46 14.52 -8.71
CA ILE A 43 22.06 14.65 -7.31
C ILE A 43 21.43 13.34 -6.83
N LEU A 44 20.60 12.68 -7.64
CA LEU A 44 20.04 11.36 -7.33
C LEU A 44 21.18 10.39 -7.01
N GLU A 45 22.18 10.27 -7.89
CA GLU A 45 23.33 9.39 -7.65
C GLU A 45 24.09 9.71 -6.34
N LEU A 46 24.26 11.00 -6.02
CA LEU A 46 24.92 11.44 -4.80
C LEU A 46 24.08 11.17 -3.53
N TRP A 47 22.76 11.13 -3.67
CA TRP A 47 21.80 11.00 -2.56
C TRP A 47 21.34 9.56 -2.30
N LEU A 48 21.81 8.62 -3.12
CA LEU A 48 21.74 7.19 -2.85
C LEU A 48 22.97 6.77 -2.04
N ASP A 49 22.78 5.83 -1.13
CA ASP A 49 23.85 5.26 -0.31
C ASP A 49 23.65 3.74 -0.17
N GLY A 50 24.67 3.03 0.34
CA GLY A 50 24.59 1.60 0.62
C GLY A 50 24.08 0.75 -0.56
N GLN A 51 23.02 -0.05 -0.31
CA GLN A 51 22.47 -0.99 -1.29
C GLN A 51 21.83 -0.27 -2.48
N ALA A 52 21.19 0.89 -2.25
CA ALA A 52 20.56 1.65 -3.31
C ALA A 52 21.59 2.22 -4.29
N TYR A 53 22.73 2.69 -3.80
CA TYR A 53 23.81 3.20 -4.64
C TYR A 53 24.45 2.10 -5.49
N GLU A 54 24.72 0.93 -4.90
CA GLU A 54 25.27 -0.23 -5.62
C GLU A 54 24.30 -0.75 -6.70
N TRP A 55 23.00 -0.78 -6.41
CA TRP A 55 21.99 -1.08 -7.43
C TRP A 55 21.99 -0.04 -8.55
N PHE A 56 22.03 1.25 -8.21
CA PHE A 56 21.95 2.32 -9.20
C PHE A 56 23.14 2.32 -10.18
N LYS A 57 24.34 1.98 -9.71
CA LYS A 57 25.50 1.75 -10.59
C LYS A 57 25.24 0.63 -11.61
N LYS A 58 24.72 -0.50 -11.14
CA LYS A 58 24.39 -1.64 -12.01
C LYS A 58 23.27 -1.28 -13.00
N PHE A 59 22.29 -0.50 -12.55
CA PHE A 59 21.21 0.02 -13.38
C PHE A 59 21.76 0.92 -14.51
N LYS A 60 22.60 1.91 -14.19
CA LYS A 60 23.25 2.78 -15.19
C LYS A 60 24.10 2.01 -16.20
N ASN A 61 24.81 0.97 -15.76
CA ASN A 61 25.59 0.14 -16.68
C ASN A 61 24.72 -0.65 -17.67
N ARG A 62 23.48 -0.99 -17.29
CA ARG A 62 22.51 -1.70 -18.16
C ARG A 62 21.74 -0.74 -19.06
N LEU A 63 21.40 0.45 -18.54
CA LEU A 63 20.59 1.47 -19.19
C LEU A 63 21.28 2.84 -19.04
N PRO A 64 22.32 3.12 -19.85
CA PRO A 64 23.10 4.35 -19.72
C PRO A 64 22.31 5.61 -20.09
N ASP A 65 21.34 5.48 -21.00
CA ASP A 65 20.49 6.58 -21.47
C ASP A 65 19.21 6.77 -20.64
N ALA A 66 19.10 6.12 -19.47
CA ALA A 66 17.94 6.25 -18.60
C ALA A 66 17.80 7.69 -18.10
N ASP A 67 16.63 8.29 -18.33
CA ASP A 67 16.31 9.59 -17.80
C ASP A 67 15.95 9.52 -16.30
N ILE A 68 15.70 10.69 -15.71
CA ILE A 68 15.36 10.79 -14.28
C ILE A 68 14.06 10.05 -13.94
N GLU A 69 13.05 10.07 -14.82
CA GLU A 69 11.75 9.45 -14.55
C GLU A 69 11.84 7.93 -14.63
N ALA A 70 12.56 7.40 -15.62
CA ALA A 70 12.88 5.98 -15.70
C ALA A 70 13.69 5.53 -14.48
N SER A 71 14.70 6.33 -14.09
CA SER A 71 15.54 6.05 -12.92
C SER A 71 14.75 5.99 -11.61
N LEU A 72 13.89 6.98 -11.36
CA LEU A 72 13.04 7.04 -10.16
C LEU A 72 12.00 5.92 -10.15
N THR A 73 11.40 5.61 -11.30
CA THR A 73 10.43 4.51 -11.42
C THR A 73 11.09 3.15 -11.17
N SER A 74 12.28 2.91 -11.74
CA SER A 74 13.04 1.69 -11.49
C SER A 74 13.51 1.59 -10.04
N LEU A 75 13.88 2.71 -9.41
CA LEU A 75 14.25 2.75 -8.00
C LEU A 75 13.05 2.38 -7.11
N ILE A 76 11.87 2.90 -7.42
CA ILE A 76 10.63 2.45 -6.78
C ILE A 76 10.47 0.96 -7.04
N ASN A 77 10.47 0.46 -8.27
CA ASN A 77 10.21 -0.97 -8.50
C ASN A 77 11.19 -1.92 -7.79
N GLU A 78 12.47 -1.54 -7.68
CA GLU A 78 13.47 -2.36 -6.99
C GLU A 78 13.28 -2.35 -5.46
N PHE A 79 13.11 -1.17 -4.87
CA PHE A 79 13.12 -1.00 -3.42
C PHE A 79 11.73 -0.82 -2.82
N ASN A 80 10.70 -0.80 -3.66
CA ASN A 80 9.32 -0.84 -3.22
C ASN A 80 9.11 -2.23 -2.69
N ARG A 81 9.24 -2.32 -1.37
CA ARG A 81 8.57 -3.36 -0.65
C ARG A 81 7.10 -3.08 -0.86
N VAL A 82 6.54 -3.62 -1.94
CA VAL A 82 5.15 -4.04 -1.91
C VAL A 82 5.09 -4.82 -0.62
N LYS A 83 4.44 -4.23 0.40
CA LYS A 83 4.42 -4.79 1.74
C LYS A 83 3.66 -6.08 1.58
N ILE A 84 4.32 -7.19 1.27
CA ILE A 84 3.65 -8.42 0.88
C ILE A 84 2.84 -8.84 2.10
N GLY A 85 1.55 -8.56 2.05
CA GLY A 85 0.64 -8.93 3.09
C GLY A 85 0.56 -10.45 3.11
N THR A 86 0.31 -10.97 4.28
CA THR A 86 0.02 -12.37 4.50
C THR A 86 -1.45 -12.53 4.86
N LEU A 87 -2.00 -13.72 4.64
CA LEU A 87 -3.33 -14.06 5.18
C LEU A 87 -3.39 -13.87 6.71
N ARG A 88 -2.26 -14.05 7.39
CA ARG A 88 -2.14 -13.82 8.84
C ARG A 88 -2.44 -12.37 9.21
N ASP A 89 -2.01 -11.40 8.41
CA ASP A 89 -2.30 -9.97 8.65
C ASP A 89 -3.81 -9.68 8.62
N LEU A 90 -4.55 -10.34 7.72
CA LEU A 90 -6.02 -10.26 7.70
C LEU A 90 -6.67 -10.99 8.88
N LEU A 91 -6.13 -12.14 9.27
CA LEU A 91 -6.65 -12.93 10.39
C LEU A 91 -6.39 -12.30 11.75
N GLU A 92 -5.29 -11.57 11.92
CA GLU A 92 -4.97 -10.84 13.15
C GLU A 92 -5.61 -9.46 13.20
N MET A 93 -6.16 -8.98 12.07
CA MET A 93 -6.91 -7.74 12.03
C MET A 93 -8.12 -7.81 12.94
N ASN A 94 -8.16 -6.91 13.92
CA ASN A 94 -9.28 -6.76 14.84
C ASN A 94 -10.04 -5.46 14.57
N PRO A 95 -11.37 -5.48 14.73
CA PRO A 95 -12.15 -4.26 14.68
C PRO A 95 -11.75 -3.32 15.82
N ILE A 96 -11.66 -2.03 15.51
CA ILE A 96 -11.39 -1.00 16.50
C ILE A 96 -12.73 -0.62 17.14
N LYS A 97 -12.82 -0.75 18.47
CA LYS A 97 -14.02 -0.39 19.23
C LYS A 97 -14.42 1.06 18.93
N GLY A 98 -15.70 1.29 18.64
CA GLY A 98 -16.25 2.62 18.35
C GLY A 98 -16.03 3.14 16.93
N LYS A 99 -15.40 2.37 16.03
CA LYS A 99 -15.31 2.71 14.60
C LYS A 99 -16.37 1.98 13.78
N SER A 100 -16.79 2.59 12.67
CA SER A 100 -17.78 2.04 11.74
C SER A 100 -17.27 0.83 10.97
N ILE A 101 -18.20 0.04 10.42
CA ILE A 101 -17.87 -1.06 9.51
C ILE A 101 -17.11 -0.55 8.27
N SER A 102 -17.43 0.64 7.77
CA SER A 102 -16.74 1.23 6.61
C SER A 102 -15.28 1.50 6.89
N SER A 103 -14.95 1.99 8.10
CA SER A 103 -13.56 2.17 8.51
C SER A 103 -12.82 0.83 8.61
N PHE A 104 -13.52 -0.25 8.98
CA PHE A 104 -12.97 -1.60 8.95
C PHE A 104 -12.75 -2.08 7.51
N ASN A 105 -13.74 -1.92 6.64
CA ASN A 105 -13.70 -2.33 5.23
C ASN A 105 -12.53 -1.69 4.47
N SER A 106 -12.30 -0.39 4.62
CA SER A 106 -11.18 0.29 3.97
C SER A 106 -9.84 -0.33 4.39
N ARG A 107 -9.63 -0.56 5.69
CA ARG A 107 -8.41 -1.19 6.21
C ARG A 107 -8.26 -2.65 5.75
N PHE A 108 -9.37 -3.38 5.66
CA PHE A 108 -9.37 -4.76 5.19
C PHE A 108 -8.93 -4.83 3.72
N VAL A 109 -9.48 -3.96 2.87
CA VAL A 109 -9.12 -3.85 1.44
C VAL A 109 -7.68 -3.40 1.26
N GLU A 110 -7.20 -2.44 2.06
CA GLU A 110 -5.80 -2.00 2.04
C GLU A 110 -4.84 -3.17 2.28
N ILE A 111 -5.06 -3.97 3.34
CA ILE A 111 -4.22 -5.15 3.63
C ILE A 111 -4.39 -6.20 2.55
N TRP A 112 -5.62 -6.49 2.12
CA TRP A 112 -5.90 -7.53 1.15
C TRP A 112 -5.25 -7.23 -0.22
N ASN A 113 -5.28 -5.99 -0.69
CA ASN A 113 -4.61 -5.59 -1.93
C ASN A 113 -3.10 -5.78 -1.91
N THR A 114 -2.50 -5.99 -0.73
CA THR A 114 -1.08 -6.27 -0.59
C THR A 114 -0.74 -7.77 -0.60
N ILE A 115 -1.74 -8.66 -0.57
CA ILE A 115 -1.56 -10.11 -0.57
C ILE A 115 -1.55 -10.63 -2.01
N PRO A 116 -0.53 -11.41 -2.41
CA PRO A 116 -0.49 -12.07 -3.70
C PRO A 116 -1.72 -12.96 -3.95
N ILE A 117 -2.30 -12.91 -5.16
CA ILE A 117 -3.52 -13.63 -5.53
C ILE A 117 -3.36 -15.16 -5.35
N ASN A 118 -2.15 -15.68 -5.53
CA ASN A 118 -1.84 -17.10 -5.36
C ASN A 118 -1.78 -17.56 -3.88
N TYR A 119 -1.87 -16.64 -2.91
CA TYR A 119 -1.77 -16.97 -1.49
C TYR A 119 -3.13 -17.20 -0.83
N TYR A 120 -4.23 -16.98 -1.55
CA TYR A 120 -5.58 -17.19 -1.04
C TYR A 120 -6.52 -17.68 -2.13
N THR A 121 -7.64 -18.27 -1.70
CA THR A 121 -8.77 -18.56 -2.57
C THR A 121 -9.89 -17.58 -2.28
N GLU A 122 -10.79 -17.34 -3.24
CA GLU A 122 -11.97 -16.50 -2.99
C GLU A 122 -12.78 -17.00 -1.79
N LYS A 123 -12.83 -18.32 -1.58
CA LYS A 123 -13.50 -18.92 -0.42
C LYS A 123 -12.86 -18.46 0.89
N ILE A 124 -11.53 -18.53 1.00
CA ILE A 124 -10.80 -18.07 2.20
C ILE A 124 -11.01 -16.57 2.42
N GLY A 125 -10.97 -15.77 1.35
CA GLY A 125 -11.24 -14.32 1.43
C GLY A 125 -12.64 -14.02 1.97
N LYS A 126 -13.66 -14.73 1.47
CA LYS A 126 -15.06 -14.60 1.93
C LYS A 126 -15.22 -15.00 3.40
N GLU A 127 -14.76 -16.20 3.76
CA GLU A 127 -14.90 -16.71 5.12
C GLU A 127 -14.18 -15.81 6.12
N THR A 128 -12.97 -15.36 5.78
CA THR A 128 -12.21 -14.42 6.63
C THR A 128 -12.97 -13.13 6.84
N TYR A 129 -13.50 -12.51 5.78
CA TYR A 129 -14.26 -11.27 5.88
C TYR A 129 -15.52 -11.44 6.74
N LEU A 130 -16.33 -12.48 6.49
CA LEU A 130 -17.56 -12.75 7.23
C LEU A 130 -17.29 -12.99 8.72
N LEU A 131 -16.24 -13.75 9.05
CA LEU A 131 -15.84 -13.97 10.45
C LEU A 131 -15.50 -12.65 11.16
N LYS A 132 -14.89 -11.70 10.46
CA LYS A 132 -14.57 -10.40 11.05
C LYS A 132 -15.80 -9.52 11.20
N VAL A 133 -16.69 -9.48 10.21
CA VAL A 133 -17.95 -8.72 10.29
C VAL A 133 -18.84 -9.25 11.41
N LEU A 134 -18.89 -10.56 11.63
CA LEU A 134 -19.61 -11.16 12.77
C LEU A 134 -19.17 -10.58 14.12
N GLY A 135 -17.88 -10.30 14.29
CA GLY A 135 -17.32 -9.67 15.48
C GLY A 135 -17.58 -8.17 15.60
N ILE A 136 -18.13 -7.53 14.57
CA ILE A 136 -18.42 -6.09 14.50
C ILE A 136 -19.92 -5.86 14.67
N ASP A 137 -20.71 -6.41 13.76
CA ASP A 137 -22.16 -6.22 13.69
C ASP A 137 -22.82 -7.52 13.21
N ARG A 138 -23.52 -8.17 14.13
CA ARG A 138 -24.19 -9.46 13.89
C ARG A 138 -25.34 -9.35 12.90
N GLU A 139 -26.02 -8.20 12.83
CA GLU A 139 -27.16 -8.01 11.94
C GLU A 139 -26.71 -7.79 10.50
N VAL A 140 -25.67 -6.96 10.31
CA VAL A 140 -25.03 -6.80 9.00
C VAL A 140 -24.45 -8.13 8.53
N TRP A 141 -23.78 -8.86 9.43
CA TRP A 141 -23.29 -10.21 9.13
C TRP A 141 -24.41 -11.16 8.68
N TRP A 142 -25.56 -11.17 9.35
CA TRP A 142 -26.68 -12.05 9.00
C TRP A 142 -27.21 -11.80 7.59
N LYS A 143 -27.27 -10.53 7.16
CA LYS A 143 -27.67 -10.17 5.79
C LYS A 143 -26.63 -10.61 4.76
N LEU A 144 -25.35 -10.44 5.07
CA LEU A 144 -24.25 -10.85 4.19
C LEU A 144 -24.17 -12.38 4.04
N ALA A 145 -24.35 -13.13 5.14
CA ALA A 145 -24.28 -14.58 5.14
C ALA A 145 -25.31 -15.22 4.19
N GLN A 146 -26.48 -14.61 4.03
CA GLN A 146 -27.54 -15.09 3.12
C GLN A 146 -27.19 -14.94 1.64
N ILE A 147 -26.35 -13.97 1.29
CA ILE A 147 -25.95 -13.68 -0.10
C ILE A 147 -24.51 -14.12 -0.41
N ALA A 148 -23.80 -14.69 0.57
CA ALA A 148 -22.38 -15.00 0.48
C ALA A 148 -22.03 -16.01 -0.62
N ASP A 149 -22.91 -16.98 -0.87
CA ASP A 149 -22.67 -18.05 -1.85
C ASP A 149 -22.67 -17.53 -3.29
N SER A 150 -23.48 -16.52 -3.59
CA SER A 150 -23.64 -15.95 -4.94
C SER A 150 -22.74 -14.75 -5.22
N LYS A 151 -21.97 -14.29 -4.23
CA LYS A 151 -21.19 -13.05 -4.32
C LYS A 151 -19.68 -13.30 -4.17
N THR A 152 -18.89 -12.38 -4.70
CA THR A 152 -17.45 -12.32 -4.47
C THR A 152 -17.15 -11.61 -3.15
N PRO A 153 -15.99 -11.85 -2.53
CA PRO A 153 -15.66 -11.17 -1.28
C PRO A 153 -15.61 -9.64 -1.42
N ARG A 154 -15.23 -9.10 -2.59
CA ARG A 154 -15.31 -7.64 -2.85
C ARG A 154 -16.74 -7.12 -2.87
N SER A 155 -17.66 -7.83 -3.52
CA SER A 155 -19.07 -7.44 -3.52
C SER A 155 -19.68 -7.51 -2.12
N LEU A 156 -19.29 -8.49 -1.29
CA LEU A 156 -19.73 -8.54 0.11
C LEU A 156 -19.27 -7.34 0.94
N ILE A 157 -18.07 -6.81 0.67
CA ILE A 157 -17.56 -5.59 1.33
C ILE A 157 -18.44 -4.38 0.98
N GLU A 158 -18.77 -4.21 -0.30
CA GLU A 158 -19.63 -3.11 -0.77
C GLU A 158 -21.05 -3.21 -0.19
N GLU A 159 -21.62 -4.42 -0.18
CA GLU A 159 -22.95 -4.68 0.39
C GLU A 159 -22.97 -4.42 1.91
N ALA A 160 -21.87 -4.72 2.62
CA ALA A 160 -21.75 -4.45 4.06
C ALA A 160 -21.84 -2.96 4.37
N ASP A 161 -21.21 -2.11 3.55
CA ASP A 161 -21.30 -0.66 3.67
C ASP A 161 -22.72 -0.17 3.41
N MET A 162 -23.40 -0.70 2.38
CA MET A 162 -24.81 -0.37 2.13
C MET A 162 -25.72 -0.76 3.30
N TYR A 163 -25.59 -1.99 3.82
CA TYR A 163 -26.41 -2.45 4.94
C TYR A 163 -26.19 -1.64 6.21
N TYR A 164 -24.96 -1.21 6.47
CA TYR A 164 -24.64 -0.36 7.60
C TYR A 164 -25.22 1.06 7.46
N LEU A 165 -25.17 1.65 6.26
CA LEU A 165 -25.80 2.94 5.99
C LEU A 165 -27.34 2.88 6.12
N ILE A 166 -27.96 1.81 5.64
CA ILE A 166 -29.41 1.56 5.81
C ILE A 166 -29.74 1.49 7.30
N LYS A 167 -28.96 0.71 8.07
CA LYS A 167 -29.14 0.59 9.52
C LYS A 167 -29.10 1.94 10.23
N LEU A 168 -28.07 2.75 9.97
CA LEU A 168 -27.96 4.11 10.52
C LEU A 168 -29.12 5.03 10.15
N LYS A 169 -29.77 4.80 9.00
CA LYS A 169 -30.88 5.63 8.51
C LYS A 169 -32.22 5.28 9.17
N TYR A 170 -32.43 4.02 9.58
CA TYR A 170 -33.71 3.53 10.08
C TYR A 170 -33.70 3.17 11.57
N ASP A 171 -32.54 3.13 12.24
CA ASP A 171 -32.41 2.91 13.69
C ASP A 171 -32.38 4.23 14.52
N ASN A 172 -32.81 5.35 13.95
CA ASN A 172 -33.06 6.62 14.66
C ASN A 172 -34.54 6.80 14.99
#